data_AF-A0A222P4Y6-F1
#
_entry.id   AF-A0A222P4Y6-F1
#
_cell.length_a   1.000
_cell.length_b   1.000
_cell.length_c   1.000
_cell.angle_alpha   90.00
_cell.angle_beta   90.00
_cell.angle_gamma   90.00
#
_symmetry.space_group_name_H-M   'P 1'
#
loop_
_entity.id
_entity.type
_entity.pdbx_description
1 polymer ?
#
loop_
_entity_poly.entity_id
_entity_poly.type
_entity_poly.pdbx_seq_one_letter_code
_entity_poly.pdbx_strand_id
1 'polypeptide(L)'
;MLIYNDKELIKFKEKTGGKNKDEIDGFYSDSEGNEFFVKKPANINELFAELFAGLLIEEFKRRGLITKHYHASFICANYIRLEDGTYALIQPRVSFKELYKIIGTGNKEGSDRHALMEIFFGPDYYVFLTEIENYVGLSLILMISLLIGDYSVHSGNVVCLDSDEKVTQFARIDLGAAFRNFGCKENNTNILHPVEYQGWFNLTALTKGYFLNYKKIVGLFPAIAENAKEFQRKLENDLMEDIIATVLAKIPADLIGDNAREKLAKYLGIASFNQATLGSHQVGQQFCQDLVEIFNLRLKKISALHDLVPANEGKRYRSLSFDKLTLRINDDFSFTEQMEVWLEALTKSEATILAADTIDLAKISLKFNDFLAKLLQQVELTYTKNPKKKLPYQIYPLRLPRCPEAIYLHHLFMLNTNGTPVFNEKELEKLNLPLDSLWQEVKNVLTSCFHVVITIRIAQEINFSDNGETINNYALSNLFFNLKEHLTLFVTIHHSFMENFIFPYCSLKKPPQNLDISPSGFLSTNYFLNTLFRKEPPLTPVKTTHTFSGDASPDNTH
;
A
#
# COMPACT_ATOMS: atom_id res chain seq x y z
N MET A 1 -15.00 -17.88 35.31
CA MET A 1 -13.58 -17.60 35.01
C MET A 1 -13.28 -18.06 33.59
N LEU A 2 -12.81 -17.16 32.72
CA LEU A 2 -12.38 -17.52 31.36
C LEU A 2 -10.86 -17.55 31.31
N ILE A 3 -10.29 -18.60 30.71
CA ILE A 3 -8.84 -18.73 30.52
C ILE A 3 -8.54 -18.78 29.03
N TYR A 4 -7.60 -17.95 28.58
CA TYR A 4 -7.10 -17.95 27.20
C TYR A 4 -5.57 -17.82 27.21
N ASN A 5 -4.88 -18.72 26.50
CA ASN A 5 -3.41 -18.80 26.49
C ASN A 5 -2.80 -18.77 27.91
N ASP A 6 -3.33 -19.62 28.79
CA ASP A 6 -2.92 -19.74 30.20
C ASP A 6 -3.10 -18.48 31.06
N LYS A 7 -3.88 -17.49 30.58
CA LYS A 7 -4.18 -16.26 31.30
C LYS A 7 -5.66 -16.14 31.61
N GLU A 8 -5.96 -15.66 32.81
CA GLU A 8 -7.31 -15.31 33.22
C GLU A 8 -7.78 -14.05 32.50
N LEU A 9 -9.02 -14.08 32.01
CA LEU A 9 -9.69 -12.97 31.35
C LEU A 9 -10.78 -12.39 32.25
N ILE A 10 -10.71 -11.08 32.50
CA ILE A 10 -11.68 -10.35 33.32
C ILE A 10 -12.57 -9.51 32.40
N LYS A 11 -13.89 -9.69 32.50
CA LYS A 11 -14.87 -8.89 31.75
C LYS A 11 -14.87 -7.46 32.28
N PHE A 12 -14.68 -6.47 31.43
CA PHE A 12 -14.71 -5.06 31.82
C PHE A 12 -15.79 -4.25 31.09
N LYS A 13 -16.38 -4.78 30.01
CA LYS A 13 -17.44 -4.09 29.28
C LYS A 13 -18.40 -5.05 28.59
N GLU A 14 -19.68 -4.69 28.60
CA GLU A 14 -20.74 -5.43 27.91
C GLU A 14 -20.77 -5.16 26.40
N LYS A 15 -21.23 -6.15 25.63
CA LYS A 15 -21.53 -5.99 24.21
C LYS A 15 -22.81 -5.16 24.03
N THR A 16 -22.70 -4.04 23.32
CA THR A 16 -23.82 -3.11 23.11
C THR A 16 -24.63 -3.39 21.83
N GLY A 17 -24.00 -3.88 20.76
CA GLY A 17 -24.63 -4.18 19.45
C GLY A 17 -24.76 -5.67 19.13
N GLY A 18 -25.46 -6.02 18.04
CA GLY A 18 -25.64 -7.40 17.55
C GLY A 18 -26.95 -8.08 17.96
N LYS A 19 -27.39 -9.06 17.15
CA LYS A 19 -28.73 -9.71 17.27
C LYS A 19 -28.85 -10.69 18.44
N ASN A 20 -27.75 -11.34 18.79
CA ASN A 20 -27.70 -12.32 19.88
C ASN A 20 -26.88 -11.73 21.03
N LYS A 21 -27.38 -11.94 22.26
CA LYS A 21 -26.68 -11.60 23.50
C LYS A 21 -26.68 -12.83 24.40
N ASP A 22 -25.49 -13.39 24.59
CA ASP A 22 -25.21 -14.35 25.66
C ASP A 22 -24.64 -13.60 26.88
N GLU A 23 -24.73 -14.17 28.08
CA GLU A 23 -24.15 -13.58 29.29
C GLU A 23 -22.63 -13.41 29.16
N ILE A 24 -21.97 -14.32 28.43
CA ILE A 24 -20.52 -14.25 28.20
C ILE A 24 -20.13 -13.24 27.10
N ASP A 25 -21.09 -12.68 26.36
CA ASP A 25 -20.76 -11.73 25.29
C ASP A 25 -20.20 -10.43 25.90
N GLY A 26 -19.03 -10.00 25.46
CA GLY A 26 -18.45 -8.75 25.94
C GLY A 26 -16.97 -8.58 25.67
N PHE A 27 -16.39 -7.59 26.33
CA PHE A 27 -14.97 -7.26 26.25
C PHE A 27 -14.27 -7.66 27.53
N TYR A 28 -13.11 -8.28 27.35
CA TYR A 28 -12.32 -8.91 28.38
C TYR A 28 -10.87 -8.45 28.29
N SER A 29 -10.17 -8.38 29.41
CA SER A 29 -8.73 -8.07 29.47
C SER A 29 -7.97 -9.13 30.24
N ASP A 30 -6.75 -9.44 29.80
CA ASP A 30 -5.82 -10.25 30.59
C ASP A 30 -5.00 -9.40 31.58
N SER A 31 -4.17 -10.05 32.39
CA SER A 31 -3.28 -9.38 33.36
C SER A 31 -2.17 -8.53 32.73
N GLU A 32 -1.92 -8.68 31.44
CA GLU A 32 -0.92 -7.91 30.68
C GLU A 32 -1.54 -6.70 29.95
N GLY A 33 -2.85 -6.51 30.06
CA GLY A 33 -3.58 -5.42 29.41
C GLY A 33 -3.97 -5.72 27.96
N ASN A 34 -3.84 -6.96 27.48
CA ASN A 34 -4.37 -7.34 26.18
C ASN A 34 -5.90 -7.42 26.27
N GLU A 35 -6.58 -6.76 25.34
CA GLU A 35 -8.04 -6.72 25.29
C GLU A 35 -8.61 -7.59 24.17
N PHE A 36 -9.72 -8.25 24.50
CA PHE A 36 -10.39 -9.20 23.62
C PHE A 36 -11.88 -8.93 23.58
N PHE A 37 -12.51 -9.31 22.47
CA PHE A 37 -13.95 -9.45 22.36
C PHE A 37 -14.29 -10.94 22.33
N VAL A 38 -15.19 -11.35 23.22
CA VAL A 38 -15.70 -12.73 23.31
C VAL A 38 -17.17 -12.73 22.92
N LYS A 39 -17.57 -13.67 22.05
CA LYS A 39 -18.97 -13.91 21.70
C LYS A 39 -19.29 -15.40 21.69
N LYS A 40 -20.49 -15.77 22.14
CA LYS A 40 -21.06 -17.12 21.99
C LYS A 40 -22.11 -17.13 20.87
N PRO A 41 -21.78 -17.64 19.66
CA PRO A 41 -22.79 -17.84 18.64
C PRO A 41 -23.87 -18.81 19.11
N ALA A 42 -25.14 -18.47 18.89
CA ALA A 42 -26.28 -19.33 19.25
C ALA A 42 -26.36 -20.59 18.37
N ASN A 43 -25.75 -20.56 17.18
CA ASN A 43 -25.76 -21.65 16.21
C ASN A 43 -24.35 -22.23 16.05
N ILE A 44 -24.23 -23.55 16.21
CA ILE A 44 -22.98 -24.29 15.99
C ILE A 44 -22.41 -24.09 14.57
N ASN A 45 -23.27 -23.87 13.57
CA ASN A 45 -22.83 -23.60 12.21
C ASN A 45 -22.07 -22.28 12.11
N GLU A 46 -22.53 -21.24 12.81
CA GLU A 46 -21.87 -19.93 12.85
C GLU A 46 -20.57 -20.01 13.64
N LEU A 47 -20.58 -20.69 14.79
CA LEU A 47 -19.39 -20.96 15.61
C LEU A 47 -18.30 -21.66 14.78
N PHE A 48 -18.63 -22.75 14.10
CA PHE A 48 -17.68 -23.47 13.27
C PHE A 48 -17.22 -22.66 12.07
N ALA A 49 -18.14 -22.03 11.33
CA ALA A 49 -17.80 -21.28 10.12
C ALA A 49 -16.84 -20.12 10.40
N GLU A 50 -17.10 -19.35 11.47
CA GLU A 50 -16.26 -18.23 11.84
C GLU A 50 -14.90 -18.68 12.37
N LEU A 51 -14.86 -19.72 13.20
CA LEU A 51 -13.61 -20.30 13.69
C LEU A 51 -12.77 -20.85 12.54
N PHE A 52 -13.38 -21.65 11.65
CA PHE A 52 -12.70 -22.27 10.53
C PHE A 52 -12.16 -21.21 9.56
N ALA A 53 -12.95 -20.17 9.26
CA ALA A 53 -12.51 -19.04 8.45
C ALA A 53 -11.35 -18.28 9.10
N GLY A 54 -11.45 -18.00 10.41
CA GLY A 54 -10.41 -17.30 11.17
C GLY A 54 -9.09 -18.07 11.15
N LEU A 55 -9.12 -19.35 11.53
CA LEU A 55 -7.93 -20.21 11.54
C LEU A 55 -7.33 -20.41 10.14
N LEU A 56 -8.16 -20.50 9.10
CA LEU A 56 -7.69 -20.60 7.72
C LEU A 56 -6.94 -19.34 7.28
N ILE A 57 -7.49 -18.16 7.58
CA ILE A 57 -6.84 -16.88 7.26
C ILE A 57 -5.56 -16.71 8.08
N GLU A 58 -5.55 -17.08 9.35
CA GLU A 58 -4.31 -17.08 10.17
C GLU A 58 -3.25 -18.01 9.58
N GLU A 59 -3.64 -19.16 9.04
CA GLU A 59 -2.70 -20.06 8.37
C GLU A 59 -2.20 -19.47 7.04
N PHE A 60 -3.03 -18.77 6.27
CA PHE A 60 -2.59 -18.00 5.10
C PHE A 60 -1.59 -16.89 5.45
N LYS A 61 -1.83 -16.16 6.55
CA LYS A 61 -0.89 -15.16 7.09
C LYS A 61 0.45 -15.81 7.46
N ARG A 62 0.40 -16.92 8.20
CA ARG A 62 1.58 -17.65 8.70
C ARG A 62 2.45 -18.20 7.58
N ARG A 63 1.83 -18.70 6.50
CA ARG A 63 2.51 -19.26 5.32
C ARG A 63 2.98 -18.20 4.32
N GLY A 64 2.74 -16.91 4.58
CA GLY A 64 3.13 -15.82 3.68
C GLY A 64 2.28 -15.70 2.42
N LEU A 65 1.11 -16.34 2.38
CA LEU A 65 0.15 -16.21 1.29
C LEU A 65 -0.58 -14.85 1.34
N ILE A 66 -0.79 -14.34 2.55
CA ILE A 66 -1.20 -12.96 2.81
C ILE A 66 0.01 -12.19 3.32
N THR A 67 0.33 -11.11 2.64
CA THR A 67 1.45 -10.23 2.95
C THR A 67 1.29 -9.55 4.31
N LYS A 68 2.39 -9.39 5.07
CA LYS A 68 2.39 -8.92 6.47
C LYS A 68 1.65 -7.61 6.72
N HIS A 69 1.75 -6.62 5.82
CA HIS A 69 1.06 -5.34 6.00
C HIS A 69 -0.47 -5.48 5.92
N TYR A 70 -0.98 -6.50 5.23
CA TYR A 70 -2.39 -6.81 5.20
C TYR A 70 -2.86 -7.69 6.37
N HIS A 71 -1.99 -8.10 7.30
CA HIS A 71 -2.40 -8.98 8.39
C HIS A 71 -3.46 -8.33 9.27
N ALA A 72 -3.33 -7.03 9.54
CA ALA A 72 -4.31 -6.25 10.30
C ALA A 72 -5.65 -6.09 9.57
N SER A 73 -5.70 -6.27 8.25
CA SER A 73 -6.95 -6.26 7.47
C SER A 73 -7.88 -7.43 7.79
N PHE A 74 -7.43 -8.42 8.57
CA PHE A 74 -8.25 -9.57 8.95
C PHE A 74 -8.25 -9.73 10.47
N ILE A 75 -9.33 -9.28 11.10
CA ILE A 75 -9.57 -9.44 12.54
C ILE A 75 -10.33 -10.76 12.70
N CYS A 76 -9.57 -11.83 12.90
CA CYS A 76 -10.08 -13.19 12.91
C CYS A 76 -10.37 -13.66 14.33
N ALA A 77 -11.43 -14.47 14.47
CA ALA A 77 -11.74 -15.16 15.70
C ALA A 77 -10.90 -16.43 15.88
N ASN A 78 -10.61 -16.76 17.12
CA ASN A 78 -10.14 -18.04 17.60
C ASN A 78 -11.20 -18.62 18.57
N TYR A 79 -10.99 -19.83 19.09
CA TYR A 79 -11.87 -20.43 20.09
C TYR A 79 -11.41 -20.10 21.51
N ILE A 80 -12.37 -20.10 22.44
CA ILE A 80 -12.12 -20.16 23.87
C ILE A 80 -13.09 -21.19 24.48
N ARG A 81 -12.58 -22.02 25.40
CA ARG A 81 -13.39 -23.00 26.12
C ARG A 81 -14.00 -22.36 27.36
N LEU A 82 -15.28 -22.62 27.59
CA LEU A 82 -16.04 -22.14 28.74
C LEU A 82 -16.00 -23.16 29.88
N GLU A 83 -16.38 -22.74 31.08
CA GLU A 83 -16.41 -23.60 32.29
C GLU A 83 -17.38 -24.78 32.16
N ASP A 84 -18.47 -24.61 31.41
CA ASP A 84 -19.45 -25.66 31.11
C ASP A 84 -18.93 -26.69 30.06
N GLY A 85 -17.68 -26.52 29.60
CA GLY A 85 -17.04 -27.36 28.58
C GLY A 85 -17.41 -26.99 27.15
N THR A 86 -18.35 -26.07 26.93
CA THR A 86 -18.73 -25.57 25.60
C THR A 86 -17.73 -24.52 25.10
N TYR A 87 -17.94 -24.03 23.87
CA TYR A 87 -17.01 -23.15 23.18
C TYR A 87 -17.65 -21.82 22.81
N ALA A 88 -16.82 -20.78 22.82
CA ALA A 88 -17.12 -19.45 22.31
C ALA A 88 -16.01 -18.99 21.37
N LEU A 89 -16.22 -17.84 20.73
CA LEU A 89 -15.24 -17.18 19.88
C LEU A 89 -14.58 -16.04 20.63
N ILE A 90 -13.27 -15.92 20.49
CA ILE A 90 -12.45 -14.83 21.03
C ILE A 90 -11.69 -14.16 19.88
N GLN A 91 -11.71 -12.84 19.84
CA GLN A 91 -10.96 -12.05 18.85
C GLN A 91 -10.24 -10.89 19.55
N PRO A 92 -9.09 -10.42 19.04
CA PRO A 92 -8.43 -9.24 19.58
C PRO A 92 -9.34 -8.02 19.45
N ARG A 93 -9.34 -7.15 20.47
CA ARG A 93 -10.02 -5.85 20.39
C ARG A 93 -9.13 -4.89 19.60
N VAL A 94 -9.63 -4.43 18.46
CA VAL A 94 -8.94 -3.48 17.57
C VAL A 94 -9.79 -2.22 17.47
N SER A 95 -9.14 -1.05 17.42
CA SER A 95 -9.83 0.22 17.18
C SER A 95 -10.09 0.40 15.69
N PHE A 96 -11.34 0.69 15.33
CA PHE A 96 -11.75 0.89 13.96
C PHE A 96 -13.03 1.71 13.87
N LYS A 97 -13.28 2.22 12.66
CA LYS A 97 -14.53 2.85 12.26
C LYS A 97 -15.26 1.97 11.25
N GLU A 98 -16.51 1.65 11.53
CA GLU A 98 -17.39 0.90 10.63
C GLU A 98 -17.69 1.71 9.37
N LEU A 99 -17.77 1.03 8.23
CA LEU A 99 -17.90 1.68 6.94
C LEU A 99 -19.15 2.54 6.82
N TYR A 100 -20.26 2.16 7.45
CA TYR A 100 -21.52 2.92 7.38
C TYR A 100 -21.38 4.33 7.97
N LYS A 101 -20.44 4.52 8.91
CA LYS A 101 -20.10 5.84 9.49
C LYS A 101 -19.24 6.67 8.55
N ILE A 102 -18.64 6.07 7.54
CA ILE A 102 -17.78 6.72 6.54
C ILE A 102 -18.62 7.10 5.33
N ILE A 103 -19.42 6.16 4.81
CA ILE A 103 -20.25 6.38 3.62
C ILE A 103 -21.63 6.97 3.94
N GLY A 104 -21.97 7.17 5.22
CA GLY A 104 -23.21 7.83 5.63
C GLY A 104 -24.46 6.96 5.50
N THR A 105 -24.35 5.65 5.65
CA THR A 105 -25.47 4.69 5.58
C THR A 105 -25.94 4.20 6.95
N GLY A 106 -25.61 4.93 8.03
CA GLY A 106 -26.07 4.63 9.39
C GLY A 106 -27.58 4.81 9.58
N ASN A 107 -28.14 4.12 10.56
CA ASN A 107 -29.50 4.39 11.05
C ASN A 107 -29.56 5.78 11.71
N LYS A 108 -30.77 6.26 12.04
CA LYS A 108 -30.97 7.61 12.62
C LYS A 108 -30.21 7.84 13.94
N GLU A 109 -29.90 6.77 14.67
CA GLU A 109 -29.18 6.79 15.94
C GLU A 109 -27.66 6.69 15.77
N GLY A 110 -27.18 6.39 14.55
CA GLY A 110 -25.76 6.13 14.25
C GLY A 110 -25.22 4.83 14.88
N SER A 111 -26.07 4.03 15.51
CA SER A 111 -25.71 2.85 16.30
C SER A 111 -25.42 1.61 15.47
N ASP A 112 -25.99 1.52 14.26
CA ASP A 112 -25.80 0.44 13.31
C ASP A 112 -26.08 0.94 11.88
N ARG A 113 -25.77 0.13 10.87
CA ARG A 113 -26.10 0.39 9.47
C ARG A 113 -27.61 0.36 9.22
N HIS A 114 -28.07 1.16 8.27
CA HIS A 114 -29.44 1.13 7.78
C HIS A 114 -29.57 0.12 6.63
N ALA A 115 -29.86 -1.14 6.95
CA ALA A 115 -29.84 -2.25 5.97
C ALA A 115 -30.60 -1.95 4.67
N LEU A 116 -31.85 -1.44 4.73
CA LEU A 116 -32.65 -1.13 3.54
C LEU A 116 -32.02 -0.05 2.66
N MET A 117 -31.29 0.91 3.25
CA MET A 117 -30.67 2.00 2.51
C MET A 117 -29.54 1.47 1.64
N GLU A 118 -28.73 0.57 2.20
CA GLU A 118 -27.65 -0.10 1.45
C GLU A 118 -28.17 -1.08 0.41
N ILE A 119 -29.36 -1.63 0.62
CA ILE A 119 -30.00 -2.52 -0.36
C ILE A 119 -30.42 -1.76 -1.60
N PHE A 120 -31.12 -0.62 -1.43
CA PHE A 120 -31.67 0.13 -2.55
C PHE A 120 -30.66 1.10 -3.18
N PHE A 121 -29.76 1.65 -2.38
CA PHE A 121 -28.86 2.73 -2.79
C PHE A 121 -27.38 2.43 -2.52
N GLY A 122 -27.06 1.22 -2.05
CA GLY A 122 -25.68 0.82 -1.73
C GLY A 122 -24.65 1.15 -2.81
N PRO A 123 -24.90 0.85 -4.10
CA PRO A 123 -23.99 1.22 -5.18
C PRO A 123 -23.63 2.70 -5.25
N ASP A 124 -24.56 3.60 -4.91
CA ASP A 124 -24.31 5.04 -4.92
C ASP A 124 -23.50 5.50 -3.70
N TYR A 125 -23.77 4.91 -2.54
CA TYR A 125 -23.04 5.23 -1.31
C TYR A 125 -21.64 4.63 -1.27
N TYR A 126 -21.45 3.41 -1.75
CA TYR A 126 -20.15 2.75 -1.72
C TYR A 126 -19.14 3.42 -2.67
N VAL A 127 -19.58 4.20 -3.64
CA VAL A 127 -18.70 5.02 -4.47
C VAL A 127 -17.92 6.06 -3.64
N PHE A 128 -18.43 6.51 -2.49
CA PHE A 128 -17.70 7.39 -1.57
C PHE A 128 -16.40 6.78 -1.04
N LEU A 129 -16.22 5.46 -1.11
CA LEU A 129 -14.94 4.82 -0.77
C LEU A 129 -13.80 5.26 -1.68
N THR A 130 -14.10 5.73 -2.89
CA THR A 130 -13.10 6.28 -3.81
C THR A 130 -12.62 7.68 -3.44
N GLU A 131 -13.31 8.35 -2.51
CA GLU A 131 -12.95 9.69 -2.02
C GLU A 131 -12.01 9.64 -0.81
N ILE A 132 -11.80 8.45 -0.24
CA ILE A 132 -10.81 8.23 0.81
C ILE A 132 -9.43 8.36 0.14
N GLU A 133 -8.60 9.27 0.64
CA GLU A 133 -7.21 9.38 0.20
C GLU A 133 -6.38 8.27 0.86
N ASN A 134 -5.39 7.75 0.12
CA ASN A 134 -4.37 6.83 0.64
C ASN A 134 -4.95 5.62 1.40
N TYR A 135 -5.58 4.67 0.70
CA TYR A 135 -6.08 3.46 1.34
C TYR A 135 -5.53 2.15 0.76
N VAL A 136 -5.58 1.12 1.59
CA VAL A 136 -5.13 -0.24 1.27
C VAL A 136 -6.10 -1.30 1.79
N GLY A 137 -6.04 -2.49 1.20
CA GLY A 137 -6.68 -3.71 1.74
C GLY A 137 -8.08 -4.02 1.23
N LEU A 138 -8.82 -3.05 0.67
CA LEU A 138 -10.21 -3.27 0.25
C LEU A 138 -10.38 -4.41 -0.77
N SER A 139 -9.60 -4.40 -1.85
CA SER A 139 -9.66 -5.45 -2.87
C SER A 139 -9.24 -6.81 -2.32
N LEU A 140 -8.33 -6.85 -1.34
CA LEU A 140 -7.85 -8.10 -0.75
C LEU A 140 -8.88 -8.71 0.21
N ILE A 141 -9.47 -7.92 1.11
CA ILE A 141 -10.50 -8.43 2.02
C ILE A 141 -11.72 -8.94 1.24
N LEU A 142 -12.08 -8.28 0.14
CA LEU A 142 -13.18 -8.69 -0.74
C LEU A 142 -12.82 -9.96 -1.51
N MET A 143 -11.58 -10.07 -2.00
CA MET A 143 -11.08 -11.29 -2.65
C MET A 143 -11.15 -12.49 -1.69
N ILE A 144 -10.63 -12.37 -0.47
CA ILE A 144 -10.66 -13.45 0.51
C ILE A 144 -12.10 -13.79 0.93
N SER A 145 -12.96 -12.79 1.11
CA SER A 145 -14.38 -13.02 1.43
C SER A 145 -15.08 -13.80 0.32
N LEU A 146 -14.85 -13.47 -0.95
CA LEU A 146 -15.32 -14.28 -2.08
C LEU A 146 -14.70 -15.69 -2.06
N LEU A 147 -13.41 -15.82 -1.77
CA LEU A 147 -12.72 -17.10 -1.79
C LEU A 147 -13.34 -18.10 -0.81
N ILE A 148 -13.65 -17.67 0.42
CA ILE A 148 -14.26 -18.50 1.47
C ILE A 148 -15.81 -18.53 1.41
N GLY A 149 -16.41 -17.85 0.43
CA GLY A 149 -17.86 -17.78 0.28
C GLY A 149 -18.58 -17.00 1.38
N ASP A 150 -17.90 -16.04 2.00
CA ASP A 150 -18.51 -15.10 2.92
C ASP A 150 -19.02 -13.86 2.16
N TYR A 151 -20.33 -13.82 1.96
CA TYR A 151 -20.99 -12.74 1.23
C TYR A 151 -21.46 -11.59 2.11
N SER A 152 -21.22 -11.65 3.43
CA SER A 152 -21.67 -10.63 4.38
C SER A 152 -20.74 -9.41 4.42
N VAL A 153 -20.29 -8.93 3.26
CA VAL A 153 -19.37 -7.80 3.07
C VAL A 153 -20.07 -6.44 3.13
N HIS A 154 -21.05 -6.32 4.01
CA HIS A 154 -21.77 -5.05 4.22
C HIS A 154 -20.96 -4.09 5.10
N SER A 155 -21.45 -2.86 5.19
CA SER A 155 -20.74 -1.76 5.84
C SER A 155 -20.56 -1.86 7.37
N GLY A 156 -21.32 -2.74 8.03
CA GLY A 156 -21.11 -3.10 9.44
C GLY A 156 -19.98 -4.12 9.66
N ASN A 157 -19.50 -4.74 8.58
CA ASN A 157 -18.64 -5.92 8.60
C ASN A 157 -17.29 -5.64 7.89
N VAL A 158 -17.28 -4.63 7.03
CA VAL A 158 -16.08 -3.97 6.53
C VAL A 158 -15.86 -2.72 7.38
N VAL A 159 -14.64 -2.53 7.85
CA VAL A 159 -14.25 -1.43 8.74
C VAL A 159 -12.96 -0.77 8.24
N CYS A 160 -12.66 0.43 8.71
CA CYS A 160 -11.38 1.09 8.52
C CYS A 160 -10.66 1.13 9.87
N LEU A 161 -9.44 0.61 9.93
CA LEU A 161 -8.64 0.63 11.15
C LEU A 161 -8.28 2.07 11.50
N ASP A 162 -8.33 2.39 12.79
CA ASP A 162 -7.78 3.64 13.28
C ASP A 162 -6.25 3.52 13.25
N SER A 163 -5.58 4.44 12.56
CA SER A 163 -4.12 4.49 12.46
C SER A 163 -3.65 5.93 12.64
N ASP A 164 -2.51 6.10 13.32
CA ASP A 164 -1.79 7.37 13.38
C ASP A 164 -1.10 7.69 12.03
N GLU A 165 -1.02 6.70 11.14
CA GLU A 165 -0.47 6.87 9.80
C GLU A 165 -1.49 7.56 8.87
N LYS A 166 -0.99 8.29 7.86
CA LYS A 166 -1.82 8.93 6.82
C LYS A 166 -2.51 7.92 5.86
N VAL A 167 -2.50 6.63 6.18
CA VAL A 167 -3.01 5.55 5.32
C VAL A 167 -4.18 4.86 6.00
N THR A 168 -5.32 4.83 5.32
CA THR A 168 -6.52 4.11 5.78
C THR A 168 -6.43 2.63 5.40
N GLN A 169 -6.42 1.73 6.37
CA GLN A 169 -6.45 0.29 6.11
C GLN A 169 -7.86 -0.28 6.29
N PHE A 170 -8.40 -0.86 5.21
CA PHE A 170 -9.65 -1.61 5.30
C PHE A 170 -9.42 -2.96 5.99
N ALA A 171 -10.36 -3.34 6.85
CA ALA A 171 -10.35 -4.63 7.54
C ALA A 171 -11.72 -5.32 7.51
N ARG A 172 -11.69 -6.63 7.72
CA ARG A 172 -12.83 -7.54 7.80
C ARG A 172 -12.96 -8.08 9.23
N ILE A 173 -14.17 -8.01 9.79
CA ILE A 173 -14.56 -8.55 11.11
C ILE A 173 -15.77 -9.48 10.95
N ASP A 174 -16.02 -10.45 11.82
CA ASP A 174 -17.26 -11.27 11.77
C ASP A 174 -17.44 -12.06 10.45
N LEU A 175 -16.84 -13.25 10.40
CA LEU A 175 -16.86 -14.18 9.26
C LEU A 175 -17.91 -15.29 9.42
N GLY A 176 -18.92 -15.11 10.28
CA GLY A 176 -19.91 -16.15 10.61
C GLY A 176 -20.81 -16.63 9.45
N ALA A 177 -20.78 -15.95 8.31
CA ALA A 177 -21.48 -16.37 7.08
C ALA A 177 -20.58 -17.15 6.10
N ALA A 178 -19.30 -17.37 6.43
CA ALA A 178 -18.38 -18.13 5.59
C ALA A 178 -18.88 -19.57 5.35
N PHE A 179 -18.46 -20.12 4.20
CA PHE A 179 -18.71 -21.49 3.79
C PHE A 179 -20.17 -21.95 3.67
N ARG A 180 -21.14 -21.04 3.75
CA ARG A 180 -22.56 -21.39 3.55
C ARG A 180 -22.82 -21.84 2.12
N ASN A 181 -23.36 -23.05 1.95
CA ASN A 181 -23.61 -23.71 0.67
C ASN A 181 -22.36 -23.73 -0.23
N PHE A 182 -21.16 -23.75 0.37
CA PHE A 182 -19.88 -23.62 -0.33
C PHE A 182 -19.67 -24.70 -1.41
N GLY A 183 -20.01 -25.94 -1.12
CA GLY A 183 -19.89 -27.07 -2.06
C GLY A 183 -21.05 -27.24 -3.03
N CYS A 184 -22.14 -26.46 -2.90
CA CYS A 184 -23.24 -26.53 -3.85
C CYS A 184 -22.81 -26.00 -5.22
N LYS A 185 -23.08 -26.75 -6.29
CA LYS A 185 -22.65 -26.38 -7.66
C LYS A 185 -23.25 -25.03 -8.08
N GLU A 186 -24.52 -24.81 -7.78
CA GLU A 186 -25.26 -23.59 -8.10
C GLU A 186 -24.65 -22.35 -7.43
N ASN A 187 -24.00 -22.52 -6.27
CA ASN A 187 -23.35 -21.45 -5.50
C ASN A 187 -22.02 -21.02 -6.12
N ASN A 188 -21.46 -21.87 -6.99
CA ASN A 188 -20.22 -21.64 -7.68
C ASN A 188 -20.43 -21.33 -9.18
N THR A 189 -21.66 -21.38 -9.70
CA THR A 189 -21.98 -20.98 -11.07
C THR A 189 -21.65 -19.50 -11.29
N ASN A 190 -22.23 -18.61 -10.46
CA ASN A 190 -21.90 -17.20 -10.41
C ASN A 190 -21.45 -16.82 -8.99
N ILE A 191 -20.14 -16.64 -8.82
CA ILE A 191 -19.52 -16.36 -7.51
C ILE A 191 -19.87 -14.98 -6.94
N LEU A 192 -20.56 -14.10 -7.67
CA LEU A 192 -21.08 -12.84 -7.15
C LEU A 192 -22.56 -12.93 -6.74
N HIS A 193 -23.21 -14.06 -7.06
CA HIS A 193 -24.65 -14.25 -6.87
C HIS A 193 -24.93 -15.67 -6.32
N PRO A 194 -24.59 -15.92 -5.04
CA PRO A 194 -24.78 -17.20 -4.38
C PRO A 194 -26.24 -17.68 -4.40
N VAL A 195 -26.44 -18.98 -4.15
CA VAL A 195 -27.77 -19.64 -4.17
C VAL A 195 -28.75 -18.98 -3.21
N GLU A 196 -28.27 -18.47 -2.08
CA GLU A 196 -29.10 -17.74 -1.12
C GLU A 196 -29.81 -16.53 -1.75
N TYR A 197 -29.33 -16.05 -2.91
CA TYR A 197 -29.89 -14.92 -3.64
C TYR A 197 -30.72 -15.34 -4.87
N GLN A 198 -30.92 -16.64 -5.12
CA GLN A 198 -31.64 -17.12 -6.29
C GLN A 198 -33.13 -17.43 -5.95
N GLY A 199 -34.04 -17.21 -6.91
CA GLY A 199 -35.49 -17.57 -6.81
C GLY A 199 -36.47 -16.41 -7.08
N TRP A 200 -37.58 -16.69 -7.78
CA TRP A 200 -38.59 -15.69 -8.23
C TRP A 200 -39.39 -15.00 -7.11
N PHE A 201 -39.33 -15.49 -5.86
CA PHE A 201 -39.98 -14.90 -4.69
C PHE A 201 -39.03 -14.74 -3.49
N ASN A 202 -37.72 -14.69 -3.76
CA ASN A 202 -36.72 -14.61 -2.70
C ASN A 202 -36.50 -13.15 -2.24
N LEU A 203 -37.34 -12.67 -1.30
CA LEU A 203 -37.12 -11.38 -0.60
C LEU A 203 -35.73 -11.31 0.07
N THR A 204 -35.10 -12.46 0.34
CA THR A 204 -33.75 -12.55 0.91
C THR A 204 -32.66 -12.21 -0.13
N ALA A 205 -32.92 -12.42 -1.43
CA ALA A 205 -32.03 -12.02 -2.53
C ALA A 205 -31.92 -10.49 -2.65
N LEU A 206 -33.05 -9.80 -2.53
CA LEU A 206 -33.10 -8.33 -2.52
C LEU A 206 -32.33 -7.75 -1.33
N THR A 207 -32.22 -8.51 -0.22
CA THR A 207 -31.71 -7.96 1.05
C THR A 207 -30.26 -8.31 1.39
N LYS A 208 -29.55 -9.06 0.53
CA LYS A 208 -28.22 -9.61 0.88
C LYS A 208 -27.13 -9.56 -0.20
N GLY A 209 -27.39 -9.03 -1.41
CA GLY A 209 -26.42 -8.95 -2.51
C GLY A 209 -25.28 -7.93 -2.34
N TYR A 210 -24.55 -7.95 -1.21
CA TYR A 210 -23.65 -6.85 -0.81
C TYR A 210 -22.44 -6.63 -1.74
N PHE A 211 -21.95 -7.66 -2.44
CA PHE A 211 -20.90 -7.46 -3.45
C PHE A 211 -21.34 -6.53 -4.57
N LEU A 212 -22.63 -6.51 -4.92
CA LEU A 212 -23.15 -5.64 -5.95
C LEU A 212 -23.20 -4.17 -5.51
N ASN A 213 -23.08 -3.87 -4.20
CA ASN A 213 -22.90 -2.49 -3.74
C ASN A 213 -21.56 -1.91 -4.18
N TYR A 214 -20.57 -2.75 -4.49
CA TYR A 214 -19.26 -2.29 -4.98
C TYR A 214 -19.24 -2.05 -6.50
N LYS A 215 -20.31 -2.39 -7.23
CA LYS A 215 -20.31 -2.45 -8.71
C LYS A 215 -19.97 -1.14 -9.43
N LYS A 216 -20.21 0.02 -8.79
CA LYS A 216 -19.93 1.35 -9.36
C LYS A 216 -18.50 1.85 -9.09
N ILE A 217 -17.68 1.09 -8.38
CA ILE A 217 -16.25 1.39 -8.20
C ILE A 217 -15.47 0.71 -9.33
N VAL A 218 -15.22 1.46 -10.40
CA VAL A 218 -14.53 1.00 -11.61
C VAL A 218 -13.07 0.67 -11.29
N GLY A 219 -12.60 -0.53 -11.62
CA GLY A 219 -11.26 -1.04 -11.32
C GLY A 219 -11.17 -1.88 -10.04
N LEU A 220 -12.21 -1.92 -9.20
CA LEU A 220 -12.18 -2.72 -7.97
C LEU A 220 -12.28 -4.22 -8.26
N PHE A 221 -13.19 -4.65 -9.13
CA PHE A 221 -13.31 -6.06 -9.52
C PHE A 221 -12.08 -6.58 -10.26
N PRO A 222 -11.47 -5.81 -11.20
CA PRO A 222 -10.15 -6.12 -11.74
C PRO A 222 -9.06 -6.23 -10.66
N ALA A 223 -9.02 -5.35 -9.65
CA ALA A 223 -8.05 -5.45 -8.56
C ALA A 223 -8.26 -6.68 -7.67
N ILE A 224 -9.53 -7.06 -7.40
CA ILE A 224 -9.88 -8.32 -6.75
C ILE A 224 -9.36 -9.51 -7.57
N ALA A 225 -9.54 -9.47 -8.89
CA ALA A 225 -9.07 -10.51 -9.79
C ALA A 225 -7.54 -10.64 -9.78
N GLU A 226 -6.81 -9.52 -9.75
CA GLU A 226 -5.33 -9.57 -9.71
C GLU A 226 -4.82 -10.13 -8.39
N ASN A 227 -5.40 -9.76 -7.25
CA ASN A 227 -5.10 -10.38 -5.96
C ASN A 227 -5.34 -11.90 -5.99
N ALA A 228 -6.42 -12.35 -6.63
CA ALA A 228 -6.72 -13.77 -6.76
C ALA A 228 -5.70 -14.51 -7.63
N LYS A 229 -5.23 -13.89 -8.73
CA LYS A 229 -4.15 -14.46 -9.55
C LYS A 229 -2.84 -14.55 -8.78
N GLU A 230 -2.47 -13.51 -8.05
CA GLU A 230 -1.26 -13.52 -7.21
C GLU A 230 -1.34 -14.61 -6.15
N PHE A 231 -2.48 -14.72 -5.46
CA PHE A 231 -2.74 -15.75 -4.47
C PHE A 231 -2.65 -17.15 -5.08
N GLN A 232 -3.26 -17.36 -6.25
CA GLN A 232 -3.22 -18.63 -6.98
C GLN A 232 -1.81 -19.03 -7.41
N ARG A 233 -0.93 -18.07 -7.78
CA ARG A 233 0.47 -18.37 -8.12
C ARG A 233 1.28 -18.92 -6.94
N LYS A 234 0.88 -18.59 -5.70
CA LYS A 234 1.55 -19.01 -4.46
C LYS A 234 0.92 -20.27 -3.83
N LEU A 235 -0.29 -20.63 -4.25
CA LEU A 235 -1.08 -21.69 -3.62
C LEU A 235 -1.18 -22.92 -4.53
N GLU A 236 -0.29 -23.88 -4.33
CA GLU A 236 -0.37 -25.21 -4.94
C GLU A 236 -1.39 -26.10 -4.19
N ASN A 237 -1.91 -27.13 -4.87
CA ASN A 237 -2.91 -28.03 -4.27
C ASN A 237 -2.41 -28.70 -3.00
N ASP A 238 -1.19 -29.25 -3.03
CA ASP A 238 -0.59 -29.94 -1.88
C ASP A 238 -0.43 -29.00 -0.68
N LEU A 239 -0.04 -27.73 -0.94
CA LEU A 239 0.04 -26.71 0.10
C LEU A 239 -1.35 -26.38 0.67
N MET A 240 -2.38 -26.30 -0.18
CA MET A 240 -3.74 -26.04 0.28
C MET A 240 -4.30 -27.20 1.10
N GLU A 241 -4.04 -28.45 0.71
CA GLU A 241 -4.41 -29.63 1.50
C GLU A 241 -3.73 -29.61 2.88
N ASP A 242 -2.43 -29.32 2.93
CA ASP A 242 -1.67 -29.19 4.19
C ASP A 242 -2.22 -28.06 5.07
N ILE A 243 -2.58 -26.91 4.49
CA ILE A 243 -3.22 -25.80 5.19
C ILE A 243 -4.55 -26.24 5.81
N ILE A 244 -5.44 -26.86 5.02
CA ILE A 244 -6.75 -27.32 5.50
C ILE A 244 -6.58 -28.35 6.63
N ALA A 245 -5.68 -29.32 6.44
CA ALA A 245 -5.40 -30.33 7.45
C ALA A 245 -4.85 -29.71 8.75
N THR A 246 -3.94 -28.74 8.63
CA THR A 246 -3.40 -27.98 9.77
C THR A 246 -4.50 -27.23 10.51
N VAL A 247 -5.43 -26.59 9.78
CA VAL A 247 -6.53 -25.85 10.37
C VAL A 247 -7.48 -26.78 11.12
N LEU A 248 -7.87 -27.92 10.53
CA LEU A 248 -8.77 -28.88 11.17
C LEU A 248 -8.14 -29.53 12.42
N ALA A 249 -6.83 -29.73 12.41
CA ALA A 249 -6.08 -30.21 13.58
C ALA A 249 -6.05 -29.20 14.73
N LYS A 250 -6.15 -27.89 14.46
CA LYS A 250 -6.23 -26.84 15.49
C LYS A 250 -7.62 -26.70 16.12
N ILE A 251 -8.66 -27.22 15.47
CA ILE A 251 -10.02 -27.15 16.00
C ILE A 251 -10.21 -28.24 17.07
N PRO A 252 -10.78 -27.94 18.25
CA PRO A 252 -11.01 -28.95 19.29
C PRO A 252 -11.85 -30.13 18.78
N ALA A 253 -11.42 -31.36 19.11
CA ALA A 253 -12.07 -32.58 18.67
C ALA A 253 -13.53 -32.70 19.15
N ASP A 254 -13.84 -32.14 20.31
CA ASP A 254 -15.16 -32.13 20.94
C ASP A 254 -16.02 -30.90 20.59
N LEU A 255 -15.54 -30.01 19.70
CA LEU A 255 -16.31 -28.83 19.27
C LEU A 255 -17.65 -29.23 18.60
N ILE A 256 -17.63 -30.30 17.80
CA ILE A 256 -18.77 -30.76 17.00
C ILE A 256 -19.15 -32.19 17.39
N GLY A 257 -20.29 -32.36 18.05
CA GLY A 257 -20.90 -33.68 18.25
C GLY A 257 -21.49 -34.26 16.95
N ASP A 258 -21.75 -35.57 16.94
CA ASP A 258 -22.17 -36.30 15.72
C ASP A 258 -23.42 -35.71 15.05
N ASN A 259 -24.45 -35.34 15.83
CA ASN A 259 -25.66 -34.70 15.31
C ASN A 259 -25.42 -33.31 14.69
N ALA A 260 -24.39 -32.60 15.15
CA ALA A 260 -24.02 -31.29 14.59
C ALA A 260 -23.21 -31.44 13.29
N ARG A 261 -22.46 -32.54 13.15
CA ARG A 261 -21.64 -32.81 11.95
C ARG A 261 -22.49 -32.95 10.68
N GLU A 262 -23.62 -33.67 10.76
CA GLU A 262 -24.54 -33.79 9.62
C GLU A 262 -25.16 -32.44 9.22
N LYS A 263 -25.53 -31.63 10.22
CA LYS A 263 -26.06 -30.27 9.98
C LYS A 263 -25.02 -29.37 9.33
N LEU A 264 -23.76 -29.49 9.75
CA LEU A 264 -22.64 -28.76 9.17
C LEU A 264 -22.32 -29.24 7.76
N ALA A 265 -22.29 -30.54 7.48
CA ALA A 265 -22.10 -31.06 6.13
C ALA A 265 -23.15 -30.50 5.15
N LYS A 266 -24.42 -30.41 5.59
CA LYS A 266 -25.50 -29.76 4.84
C LYS A 266 -25.29 -28.25 4.72
N TYR A 267 -24.91 -27.56 5.80
CA TYR A 267 -24.62 -26.12 5.79
C TYR A 267 -23.49 -25.77 4.82
N LEU A 268 -22.44 -26.57 4.78
CA LEU A 268 -21.28 -26.42 3.88
C LEU A 268 -21.62 -26.84 2.45
N GLY A 269 -22.59 -27.73 2.26
CA GLY A 269 -22.85 -28.37 0.97
C GLY A 269 -21.75 -29.36 0.57
N ILE A 270 -21.02 -29.94 1.54
CA ILE A 270 -19.89 -30.85 1.32
C ILE A 270 -20.15 -32.13 2.11
N ALA A 271 -20.55 -33.20 1.41
CA ALA A 271 -21.01 -34.43 2.04
C ALA A 271 -19.89 -35.18 2.81
N SER A 272 -18.65 -35.08 2.34
CA SER A 272 -17.47 -35.71 2.95
C SER A 272 -17.15 -35.17 4.34
N PHE A 273 -17.67 -33.99 4.72
CA PHE A 273 -17.52 -33.45 6.08
C PHE A 273 -18.11 -34.37 7.16
N ASN A 274 -19.08 -35.23 6.82
CA ASN A 274 -19.61 -36.23 7.75
C ASN A 274 -18.55 -37.19 8.30
N GLN A 275 -17.48 -37.42 7.53
CA GLN A 275 -16.37 -38.30 7.90
C GLN A 275 -15.12 -37.52 8.34
N ALA A 276 -15.21 -36.18 8.41
CA ALA A 276 -14.10 -35.36 8.87
C ALA A 276 -13.91 -35.48 10.39
N THR A 277 -12.65 -35.62 10.79
CA THR A 277 -12.17 -35.61 12.16
C THR A 277 -11.55 -34.25 12.48
N LEU A 278 -11.85 -33.71 13.66
CA LEU A 278 -11.24 -32.49 14.18
C LEU A 278 -10.19 -32.84 15.24
N GLY A 279 -9.24 -31.93 15.48
CA GLY A 279 -8.25 -32.07 16.55
C GLY A 279 -7.15 -33.10 16.26
N SER A 280 -7.06 -33.61 15.03
CA SER A 280 -6.00 -34.52 14.61
C SER A 280 -5.54 -34.21 13.19
N HIS A 281 -4.29 -34.57 12.88
CA HIS A 281 -3.75 -34.50 11.51
C HIS A 281 -4.23 -35.67 10.63
N GLN A 282 -4.89 -36.68 11.21
CA GLN A 282 -5.51 -37.78 10.48
C GLN A 282 -6.91 -37.37 10.01
N VAL A 283 -6.96 -36.27 9.26
CA VAL A 283 -8.19 -35.68 8.73
C VAL A 283 -8.78 -36.60 7.67
N GLY A 284 -10.11 -36.59 7.51
CA GLY A 284 -10.78 -37.23 6.39
C GLY A 284 -10.27 -36.66 5.06
N GLN A 285 -9.34 -37.37 4.41
CA GLN A 285 -8.63 -36.96 3.19
C GLN A 285 -9.58 -36.45 2.10
N GLN A 286 -10.76 -37.07 1.98
CA GLN A 286 -11.77 -36.67 1.01
C GLN A 286 -12.31 -35.25 1.25
N PHE A 287 -12.49 -34.82 2.51
CA PHE A 287 -12.98 -33.47 2.81
C PHE A 287 -11.96 -32.39 2.40
N CYS A 288 -10.67 -32.64 2.62
CA CYS A 288 -9.62 -31.75 2.16
C CYS A 288 -9.63 -31.62 0.63
N GLN A 289 -9.71 -32.75 -0.08
CA GLN A 289 -9.75 -32.78 -1.54
C GLN A 289 -10.96 -32.03 -2.11
N ASP A 290 -12.15 -32.27 -1.55
CA ASP A 290 -13.37 -31.59 -1.97
C ASP A 290 -13.25 -30.07 -1.77
N LEU A 291 -12.71 -29.63 -0.62
CA LEU A 291 -12.47 -28.21 -0.37
C LEU A 291 -11.46 -27.61 -1.36
N VAL A 292 -10.35 -28.28 -1.63
CA VAL A 292 -9.33 -27.82 -2.59
C VAL A 292 -9.92 -27.65 -3.98
N GLU A 293 -10.74 -28.60 -4.44
CA GLU A 293 -11.43 -28.50 -5.72
C GLU A 293 -12.32 -27.24 -5.78
N ILE A 294 -13.12 -26.99 -4.73
CA ILE A 294 -13.98 -25.81 -4.66
C ILE A 294 -13.16 -24.52 -4.60
N PHE A 295 -12.09 -24.47 -3.79
CA PHE A 295 -11.21 -23.30 -3.70
C PHE A 295 -10.57 -22.97 -5.06
N ASN A 296 -10.07 -23.98 -5.77
CA ASN A 296 -9.51 -23.81 -7.12
C ASN A 296 -10.55 -23.30 -8.12
N LEU A 297 -11.76 -23.86 -8.10
CA LEU A 297 -12.87 -23.41 -8.93
C LEU A 297 -13.19 -21.94 -8.66
N ARG A 298 -13.27 -21.55 -7.38
CA ARG A 298 -13.56 -20.17 -6.97
C ARG A 298 -12.42 -19.22 -7.34
N LEU A 299 -11.16 -19.54 -7.04
CA LEU A 299 -10.00 -18.73 -7.44
C LEU A 299 -9.97 -18.46 -8.93
N LYS A 300 -10.22 -19.48 -9.75
CA LYS A 300 -10.29 -19.34 -11.21
C LYS A 300 -11.37 -18.34 -11.62
N LYS A 301 -12.54 -18.38 -10.99
CA LYS A 301 -13.66 -17.48 -11.28
C LYS A 301 -13.40 -16.06 -10.78
N ILE A 302 -12.81 -15.92 -9.59
CA ILE A 302 -12.45 -14.60 -9.02
C ILE A 302 -11.39 -13.92 -9.90
N SER A 303 -10.39 -14.69 -10.37
CA SER A 303 -9.32 -14.21 -11.25
C SER A 303 -9.80 -13.75 -12.63
N ALA A 304 -11.05 -14.05 -12.99
CA ALA A 304 -11.68 -13.64 -14.24
C ALA A 304 -12.70 -12.49 -14.08
N LEU A 305 -12.79 -11.91 -12.87
CA LEU A 305 -13.67 -10.77 -12.62
C LEU A 305 -13.22 -9.54 -13.41
N HIS A 306 -14.20 -8.79 -13.88
CA HIS A 306 -14.06 -7.53 -14.59
C HIS A 306 -15.10 -6.53 -14.05
N ASP A 307 -14.98 -5.27 -14.43
CA ASP A 307 -15.94 -4.25 -14.03
C ASP A 307 -17.35 -4.61 -14.50
N LEU A 308 -18.31 -4.43 -13.59
CA LEU A 308 -19.72 -4.78 -13.82
C LEU A 308 -20.51 -3.64 -14.47
N VAL A 309 -19.90 -2.46 -14.59
CA VAL A 309 -20.47 -1.28 -15.25
C VAL A 309 -19.42 -0.68 -16.20
N PRO A 310 -19.84 0.02 -17.27
CA PRO A 310 -18.93 0.75 -18.15
C PRO A 310 -18.03 1.75 -17.42
N ALA A 311 -16.80 1.94 -17.90
CA ALA A 311 -15.79 2.78 -17.25
C ALA A 311 -16.17 4.27 -17.13
N ASN A 312 -17.14 4.74 -17.91
CA ASN A 312 -17.69 6.10 -17.87
C ASN A 312 -18.85 6.28 -16.87
N GLU A 313 -19.34 5.21 -16.24
CA GLU A 313 -20.51 5.23 -15.35
C GLU A 313 -20.17 5.16 -13.85
N GLY A 314 -18.89 5.01 -13.49
CA GLY A 314 -18.46 4.87 -12.10
C GLY A 314 -17.21 5.69 -11.75
N LYS A 315 -16.87 5.72 -10.46
CA LYS A 315 -15.62 6.35 -9.98
C LYS A 315 -14.49 5.33 -9.96
N ARG A 316 -13.28 5.79 -10.27
CA ARG A 316 -12.10 4.92 -10.36
C ARG A 316 -11.64 4.48 -8.97
N TYR A 317 -11.39 3.19 -8.84
CA TYR A 317 -10.65 2.59 -7.75
C TYR A 317 -9.22 3.11 -7.75
N ARG A 318 -8.76 3.57 -6.58
CA ARG A 318 -7.43 4.16 -6.36
C ARG A 318 -6.93 3.68 -5.00
N SER A 319 -6.63 2.39 -4.90
CA SER A 319 -5.79 1.93 -3.78
C SER A 319 -4.37 2.45 -4.01
N LEU A 320 -3.61 2.69 -2.94
CA LEU A 320 -2.16 2.86 -3.07
C LEU A 320 -1.59 1.65 -3.83
N SER A 321 -1.23 1.87 -5.09
CA SER A 321 -0.37 0.97 -5.84
C SER A 321 1.05 1.31 -5.44
N PHE A 322 1.83 0.29 -5.11
CA PHE A 322 3.26 0.42 -4.86
C PHE A 322 4.03 0.53 -6.20
N ASP A 323 3.53 1.39 -7.11
CA ASP A 323 4.22 1.71 -8.35
C ASP A 323 5.57 2.32 -7.98
N LYS A 324 6.64 1.76 -8.54
CA LYS A 324 8.00 2.19 -8.23
C LYS A 324 8.43 3.26 -9.22
N LEU A 325 8.87 4.41 -8.73
CA LEU A 325 9.48 5.45 -9.54
C LEU A 325 10.94 5.08 -9.84
N THR A 326 11.29 5.06 -11.12
CA THR A 326 12.68 4.93 -11.58
C THR A 326 13.31 6.32 -11.70
N LEU A 327 14.41 6.56 -10.99
CA LEU A 327 15.24 7.74 -11.17
C LEU A 327 16.45 7.39 -12.03
N ARG A 328 16.56 7.99 -13.22
CA ARG A 328 17.70 7.77 -14.12
C ARG A 328 18.75 8.86 -13.95
N ILE A 329 20.01 8.45 -14.03
CA ILE A 329 21.13 9.39 -14.12
C ILE A 329 21.32 9.77 -15.58
N ASN A 330 21.40 11.07 -15.83
CA ASN A 330 21.81 11.64 -17.10
C ASN A 330 23.30 11.99 -17.03
N ASP A 331 24.09 11.39 -17.92
CA ASP A 331 25.53 11.61 -17.95
C ASP A 331 25.87 13.07 -18.30
N ASP A 332 25.01 13.76 -19.06
CA ASP A 332 25.19 15.16 -19.49
C ASP A 332 24.91 16.20 -18.38
N PHE A 333 24.20 15.82 -17.31
CA PHE A 333 23.85 16.74 -16.23
C PHE A 333 24.93 16.81 -15.15
N SER A 334 25.18 18.02 -14.64
CA SER A 334 25.93 18.22 -13.40
C SER A 334 25.19 17.62 -12.20
N PHE A 335 25.86 17.47 -11.06
CA PHE A 335 25.22 16.97 -9.84
C PHE A 335 24.01 17.80 -9.44
N THR A 336 24.13 19.13 -9.47
CA THR A 336 23.05 20.07 -9.14
C THR A 336 21.85 19.93 -10.06
N GLU A 337 22.08 19.88 -11.38
CA GLU A 337 21.02 19.70 -12.37
C GLU A 337 20.34 18.33 -12.20
N GLN A 338 21.11 17.29 -11.90
CA GLN A 338 20.59 15.95 -11.65
C GLN A 338 19.65 15.92 -10.44
N MET A 339 19.99 16.64 -9.35
CA MET A 339 19.15 16.74 -8.15
C MET A 339 17.85 17.50 -8.42
N GLU A 340 17.91 18.59 -9.19
CA GLU A 340 16.72 19.38 -9.56
C GLU A 340 15.74 18.56 -10.41
N VAL A 341 16.25 17.82 -11.39
CA VAL A 341 15.45 16.91 -12.23
C VAL A 341 14.81 15.79 -11.40
N TRP A 342 15.55 15.21 -10.45
CA TRP A 342 15.01 14.21 -9.55
C TRP A 342 13.95 14.78 -8.60
N LEU A 343 14.15 15.98 -8.07
CA LEU A 343 13.15 16.67 -7.26
C LEU A 343 11.86 16.91 -8.04
N GLU A 344 11.98 17.37 -9.29
CA GLU A 344 10.85 17.57 -10.18
C GLU A 344 10.11 16.25 -10.45
N ALA A 345 10.84 15.18 -10.77
CA ALA A 345 10.27 13.85 -10.98
C ALA A 345 9.51 13.33 -9.75
N LEU A 346 10.11 13.44 -8.56
CA LEU A 346 9.49 13.06 -7.27
C LEU A 346 8.29 13.94 -6.90
N THR A 347 8.25 15.18 -7.39
CA THR A 347 7.15 16.10 -7.13
C THR A 347 5.97 15.87 -8.06
N LYS A 348 6.22 15.48 -9.32
CA LYS A 348 5.20 15.24 -10.34
C LYS A 348 4.67 13.80 -10.36
N SER A 349 5.38 12.87 -9.74
CA SER A 349 5.03 11.45 -9.72
C SER A 349 3.90 11.13 -8.75
N GLU A 350 2.99 10.25 -9.15
CA GLU A 350 1.98 9.64 -8.28
C GLU A 350 2.52 8.40 -7.51
N ALA A 351 3.68 7.86 -7.92
CA ALA A 351 4.36 6.77 -7.23
C ALA A 351 4.86 7.19 -5.84
N THR A 352 4.86 6.25 -4.90
CA THR A 352 5.26 6.46 -3.50
C THR A 352 6.45 5.60 -3.07
N ILE A 353 7.03 4.82 -3.98
CA ILE A 353 8.20 3.96 -3.73
C ILE A 353 9.28 4.23 -4.77
N LEU A 354 10.54 4.16 -4.34
CA LEU A 354 11.70 4.28 -5.21
C LEU A 354 12.14 2.90 -5.73
N ALA A 355 12.33 2.76 -7.05
CA ALA A 355 13.06 1.63 -7.66
C ALA A 355 14.58 1.83 -7.46
N ALA A 356 15.05 1.71 -6.21
CA ALA A 356 16.41 2.11 -5.84
C ALA A 356 17.51 1.29 -6.56
N ASP A 357 17.22 0.03 -6.92
CA ASP A 357 18.11 -0.86 -7.69
C ASP A 357 18.47 -0.31 -9.07
N THR A 358 17.67 0.59 -9.62
CA THR A 358 17.89 1.17 -10.95
C THR A 358 18.84 2.36 -10.97
N ILE A 359 19.23 2.89 -9.80
CA ILE A 359 20.11 4.05 -9.68
C ILE A 359 21.56 3.58 -9.67
N ASP A 360 22.41 4.11 -10.55
CA ASP A 360 23.84 3.79 -10.53
C ASP A 360 24.54 4.59 -9.41
N LEU A 361 24.73 3.95 -8.25
CA LEU A 361 25.32 4.58 -7.07
C LEU A 361 26.77 5.03 -7.32
N ALA A 362 27.53 4.29 -8.14
CA ALA A 362 28.90 4.67 -8.48
C ALA A 362 28.96 5.97 -9.28
N LYS A 363 28.07 6.11 -10.27
CA LYS A 363 27.96 7.34 -11.06
C LYS A 363 27.53 8.54 -10.22
N ILE A 364 26.54 8.39 -9.33
CA ILE A 364 26.09 9.53 -8.52
C ILE A 364 27.13 9.94 -7.46
N SER A 365 27.84 8.97 -6.85
CA SER A 365 28.96 9.26 -5.94
C SER A 365 30.10 9.96 -6.67
N LEU A 366 30.39 9.59 -7.92
CA LEU A 366 31.39 10.29 -8.74
C LEU A 366 30.97 11.74 -9.04
N LYS A 367 29.73 11.96 -9.51
CA LYS A 367 29.19 13.30 -9.77
C LYS A 367 29.19 14.17 -8.49
N PHE A 368 28.88 13.58 -7.35
CA PHE A 368 28.95 14.25 -6.05
C PHE A 368 30.38 14.64 -5.67
N ASN A 369 31.36 13.73 -5.79
CA ASN A 369 32.76 14.03 -5.49
C ASN A 369 33.32 15.12 -6.41
N ASP A 370 32.93 15.12 -7.69
CA ASP A 370 33.28 16.18 -8.64
C ASP A 370 32.67 17.54 -8.23
N PHE A 371 31.41 17.54 -7.78
CA PHE A 371 30.76 18.73 -7.25
C PHE A 371 31.45 19.25 -5.98
N LEU A 372 31.76 18.36 -5.02
CA LEU A 372 32.51 18.67 -3.81
C LEU A 372 33.84 19.37 -4.14
N ALA A 373 34.63 18.78 -5.04
CA ALA A 373 35.93 19.34 -5.43
C ALA A 373 35.79 20.73 -6.08
N LYS A 374 34.82 20.90 -6.99
CA LYS A 374 34.57 22.18 -7.67
C LYS A 374 34.07 23.26 -6.71
N LEU A 375 33.11 22.92 -5.84
CA LEU A 375 32.55 23.86 -4.87
C LEU A 375 33.63 24.37 -3.93
N LEU A 376 34.43 23.47 -3.34
CA LEU A 376 35.51 23.85 -2.43
C LEU A 376 36.54 24.74 -3.13
N GLN A 377 36.98 24.36 -4.33
CA GLN A 377 37.90 25.18 -5.12
C GLN A 377 37.35 26.59 -5.40
N GLN A 378 36.06 26.69 -5.74
CA GLN A 378 35.41 27.96 -6.03
C GLN A 378 35.31 28.87 -4.79
N VAL A 379 35.01 28.27 -3.63
CA VAL A 379 34.99 28.98 -2.35
C VAL A 379 36.39 29.44 -1.96
N GLU A 380 37.42 28.60 -2.08
CA GLU A 380 38.82 28.98 -1.82
C GLU A 380 39.26 30.18 -2.68
N LEU A 381 38.93 30.16 -3.97
CA LEU A 381 39.24 31.25 -4.90
C LEU A 381 38.49 32.55 -4.54
N THR A 382 37.28 32.45 -4.01
CA THR A 382 36.49 33.61 -3.57
C THR A 382 37.01 34.15 -2.23
N TYR A 383 37.37 33.26 -1.31
CA TYR A 383 37.89 33.57 0.00
C TYR A 383 39.25 34.27 -0.06
N THR A 384 40.16 33.76 -0.89
CA THR A 384 41.52 34.31 -1.09
C THR A 384 41.52 35.69 -1.75
N LYS A 385 40.47 36.04 -2.50
CA LYS A 385 40.29 37.37 -3.10
C LYS A 385 39.77 38.42 -2.12
N ASN A 386 39.37 38.04 -0.90
CA ASN A 386 38.88 38.98 0.10
C ASN A 386 40.05 39.69 0.82
N PRO A 387 40.27 41.01 0.60
CA PRO A 387 41.46 41.71 1.05
C PRO A 387 41.62 41.83 2.58
N LYS A 388 40.61 41.41 3.36
CA LYS A 388 40.61 41.48 4.83
C LYS A 388 41.20 40.25 5.53
N LYS A 389 41.52 39.17 4.82
CA LYS A 389 42.07 37.94 5.43
C LYS A 389 43.35 37.50 4.68
N LYS A 390 44.52 37.80 5.27
CA LYS A 390 45.81 37.28 4.75
C LYS A 390 46.00 35.84 5.22
N LEU A 391 46.11 34.89 4.29
CA LEU A 391 46.63 33.55 4.61
C LEU A 391 48.11 33.66 5.02
N PRO A 392 48.57 32.85 5.99
CA PRO A 392 50.00 32.66 6.21
C PRO A 392 50.58 31.92 5.00
N TYR A 393 51.32 32.64 4.15
CA TYR A 393 52.00 32.09 2.98
C TYR A 393 53.07 31.07 3.40
N GLN A 394 52.98 29.84 2.90
CA GLN A 394 54.15 28.99 2.69
C GLN A 394 54.35 28.73 1.20
N ILE A 395 55.59 28.93 0.78
CA ILE A 395 56.09 28.98 -0.59
C ILE A 395 56.25 27.55 -1.10
N TYR A 396 55.43 27.13 -2.06
CA TYR A 396 55.76 26.08 -3.03
C TYR A 396 55.10 26.41 -4.38
N PRO A 397 55.83 26.33 -5.51
CA PRO A 397 55.26 26.60 -6.82
C PRO A 397 54.54 25.33 -7.35
N LEU A 398 53.41 25.55 -8.03
CA LEU A 398 52.59 24.63 -8.85
C LEU A 398 51.37 23.87 -8.28
N ARG A 399 50.97 24.03 -7.02
CA ARG A 399 49.60 23.65 -6.58
C ARG A 399 49.01 24.75 -5.71
N LEU A 400 47.79 25.20 -6.03
CA LEU A 400 47.03 26.16 -5.20
C LEU A 400 47.08 25.70 -3.73
N PRO A 401 47.43 26.58 -2.76
CA PRO A 401 47.38 26.22 -1.36
C PRO A 401 45.93 25.91 -0.99
N ARG A 402 45.63 24.65 -0.68
CA ARG A 402 44.31 24.25 -0.19
C ARG A 402 44.13 24.82 1.22
N CYS A 403 43.04 25.55 1.43
CA CYS A 403 42.65 26.10 2.71
C CYS A 403 42.42 24.94 3.70
N PRO A 404 42.86 25.02 4.98
CA PRO A 404 42.66 23.95 5.95
C PRO A 404 41.19 23.48 6.07
N GLU A 405 40.25 24.41 6.01
CA GLU A 405 38.81 24.16 6.03
C GLU A 405 38.34 23.37 4.81
N ALA A 406 38.84 23.68 3.62
CA ALA A 406 38.52 22.94 2.41
C ALA A 406 39.07 21.51 2.45
N ILE A 407 40.30 21.32 2.97
CA ILE A 407 40.88 19.99 3.18
C ILE A 407 40.01 19.19 4.16
N TYR A 408 39.62 19.82 5.27
CA TYR A 408 38.75 19.21 6.27
C TYR A 408 37.41 18.77 5.68
N LEU A 409 36.71 19.66 4.99
CA LEU A 409 35.41 19.35 4.37
C LEU A 409 35.53 18.31 3.25
N HIS A 410 36.63 18.36 2.47
CA HIS A 410 36.90 17.35 1.46
C HIS A 410 37.03 15.96 2.07
N HIS A 411 37.78 15.80 3.16
CA HIS A 411 37.87 14.52 3.85
C HIS A 411 36.56 14.10 4.51
N LEU A 412 35.82 15.04 5.10
CA LEU A 412 34.55 14.76 5.78
C LEU A 412 33.47 14.23 4.83
N PHE A 413 33.41 14.74 3.60
CA PHE A 413 32.31 14.42 2.69
C PHE A 413 32.65 13.44 1.57
N MET A 414 33.92 13.18 1.28
CA MET A 414 34.29 12.30 0.17
C MET A 414 33.69 10.90 0.30
N LEU A 415 33.16 10.39 -0.82
CA LEU A 415 32.53 9.08 -0.93
C LEU A 415 33.36 8.10 -1.76
N ASN A 416 33.31 6.83 -1.37
CA ASN A 416 33.69 5.71 -2.23
C ASN A 416 32.64 5.50 -3.34
N THR A 417 32.96 4.66 -4.32
CA THR A 417 32.04 4.32 -5.43
C THR A 417 30.78 3.58 -4.99
N ASN A 418 30.75 3.00 -3.80
CA ASN A 418 29.56 2.38 -3.21
C ASN A 418 28.79 3.35 -2.29
N GLY A 419 29.09 4.65 -2.33
CA GLY A 419 28.45 5.67 -1.51
C GLY A 419 28.80 5.61 -0.02
N THR A 420 29.78 4.79 0.41
CA THR A 420 30.27 4.84 1.79
C THR A 420 31.23 6.02 1.97
N PRO A 421 31.26 6.67 3.14
CA PRO A 421 32.23 7.72 3.41
C PRO A 421 33.65 7.18 3.43
N VAL A 422 34.61 7.95 2.91
CA VAL A 422 36.04 7.57 2.90
C VAL A 422 36.68 7.77 4.27
N PHE A 423 36.14 8.66 5.10
CA PHE A 423 36.78 9.07 6.34
C PHE A 423 36.79 7.99 7.43
N ASN A 424 37.82 8.05 8.28
CA ASN A 424 37.92 7.33 9.54
C ASN A 424 37.69 8.32 10.70
N GLU A 425 36.77 8.03 11.62
CA GLU A 425 36.45 8.91 12.76
C GLU A 425 37.68 9.32 13.57
N LYS A 426 38.67 8.42 13.75
CA LYS A 426 39.91 8.70 14.47
C LYS A 426 40.84 9.71 13.80
N GLU A 427 40.71 9.88 12.47
CA GLU A 427 41.48 10.87 11.71
C GLU A 427 40.79 12.24 11.73
N LEU A 428 39.46 12.25 11.86
CA LEU A 428 38.65 13.46 11.85
C LEU A 428 38.68 14.20 13.19
N GLU A 429 38.76 13.47 14.31
CA GLU A 429 38.97 14.04 15.66
C GLU A 429 40.28 14.85 15.76
N LYS A 430 41.31 14.44 15.01
CA LYS A 430 42.61 15.14 14.95
C LYS A 430 42.55 16.44 14.15
N LEU A 431 41.54 16.62 13.31
CA LEU A 431 41.38 17.75 12.40
C LEU A 431 40.33 18.75 12.88
N ASN A 432 39.80 18.63 14.11
CA ASN A 432 38.71 19.44 14.63
C ASN A 432 38.99 20.95 14.48
N LEU A 433 38.41 21.54 13.44
CA LEU A 433 38.70 22.90 12.98
C LEU A 433 37.46 23.77 13.18
N PRO A 434 37.55 24.87 13.95
CA PRO A 434 36.45 25.81 14.04
C PRO A 434 36.26 26.49 12.68
N LEU A 435 35.15 26.18 12.01
CA LEU A 435 34.80 26.79 10.72
C LEU A 435 34.17 28.17 10.95
N ASP A 436 34.60 29.16 10.15
CA ASP A 436 33.96 30.47 10.11
C ASP A 436 32.58 30.42 9.42
N SER A 437 31.83 31.52 9.45
CA SER A 437 30.45 31.56 8.96
C SER A 437 30.30 31.08 7.51
N LEU A 438 31.25 31.42 6.62
CA LEU A 438 31.20 30.98 5.23
C LEU A 438 31.41 29.47 5.11
N TRP A 439 32.42 28.94 5.79
CA TRP A 439 32.72 27.51 5.75
C TRP A 439 31.64 26.67 6.44
N GLN A 440 30.90 27.23 7.41
CA GLN A 440 29.70 26.59 7.96
C GLN A 440 28.57 26.50 6.93
N GLU A 441 28.36 27.54 6.12
CA GLU A 441 27.37 27.48 5.04
C GLU A 441 27.75 26.47 3.95
N VAL A 442 29.02 26.41 3.57
CA VAL A 442 29.53 25.37 2.66
C VAL A 442 29.30 23.97 3.24
N LYS A 443 29.59 23.80 4.54
CA LYS A 443 29.30 22.54 5.24
C LYS A 443 27.81 22.20 5.20
N ASN A 444 26.91 23.17 5.34
CA ASN A 444 25.47 22.94 5.26
C ASN A 444 25.03 22.48 3.86
N VAL A 445 25.54 23.13 2.80
CA VAL A 445 25.31 22.70 1.40
C VAL A 445 25.78 21.25 1.22
N LEU A 446 27.03 20.94 1.60
CA LEU A 446 27.61 19.61 1.46
C LEU A 446 26.87 18.55 2.28
N THR A 447 26.42 18.88 3.49
CA THR A 447 25.62 18.00 4.35
C THR A 447 24.30 17.64 3.70
N SER A 448 23.59 18.63 3.13
CA SER A 448 22.32 18.36 2.44
C SER A 448 22.49 17.47 1.19
N CYS A 449 23.56 17.69 0.41
CA CYS A 449 23.92 16.82 -0.71
C CYS A 449 24.23 15.39 -0.25
N PHE A 450 25.02 15.28 0.83
CA PHE A 450 25.47 14.01 1.36
C PHE A 450 24.29 13.17 1.86
N HIS A 451 23.32 13.80 2.55
CA HIS A 451 22.08 13.11 2.95
C HIS A 451 21.35 12.51 1.76
N VAL A 452 21.26 13.21 0.63
CA VAL A 452 20.64 12.65 -0.59
C VAL A 452 21.34 11.37 -1.04
N VAL A 453 22.67 11.37 -1.15
CA VAL A 453 23.42 10.19 -1.60
C VAL A 453 23.32 9.04 -0.60
N ILE A 454 23.35 9.33 0.70
CA ILE A 454 23.21 8.32 1.76
C ILE A 454 21.80 7.71 1.77
N THR A 455 20.74 8.51 1.58
CA THR A 455 19.37 7.99 1.49
C THR A 455 19.21 7.02 0.32
N ILE A 456 19.82 7.33 -0.84
CA ILE A 456 19.82 6.42 -1.99
C ILE A 456 20.56 5.13 -1.68
N ARG A 457 21.74 5.21 -1.05
CA ARG A 457 22.50 4.03 -0.63
C ARG A 457 21.68 3.14 0.31
N ILE A 458 21.09 3.72 1.36
CA ILE A 458 20.24 2.96 2.31
C ILE A 458 19.06 2.33 1.56
N ALA A 459 18.44 3.06 0.63
CA ALA A 459 17.36 2.50 -0.19
C ALA A 459 17.82 1.29 -1.00
N GLN A 460 19.03 1.31 -1.58
CA GLN A 460 19.59 0.15 -2.26
C GLN A 460 19.87 -1.02 -1.33
N GLU A 461 20.49 -0.77 -0.17
CA GLU A 461 20.77 -1.81 0.83
C GLU A 461 19.48 -2.51 1.29
N ILE A 462 18.41 -1.75 1.49
CA ILE A 462 17.09 -2.29 1.81
C ILE A 462 16.52 -3.10 0.65
N ASN A 463 16.61 -2.59 -0.57
CA ASN A 463 16.08 -3.27 -1.76
C ASN A 463 16.77 -4.63 -2.00
N PHE A 464 18.06 -4.76 -1.64
CA PHE A 464 18.83 -6.01 -1.73
C PHE A 464 18.76 -6.88 -0.46
N SER A 465 18.04 -6.46 0.58
CA SER A 465 17.95 -7.22 1.83
C SER A 465 16.88 -8.32 1.76
N ASP A 466 17.17 -9.48 2.35
CA ASP A 466 16.26 -10.65 2.43
C ASP A 466 15.08 -10.45 3.41
N ASN A 467 14.81 -9.21 3.84
CA ASN A 467 13.78 -8.90 4.85
C ASN A 467 12.33 -9.04 4.32
N GLY A 468 12.16 -9.47 3.06
CA GLY A 468 10.88 -9.64 2.39
C GLY A 468 10.42 -8.38 1.68
N GLU A 469 9.89 -8.54 0.46
CA GLU A 469 9.57 -7.46 -0.50
C GLU A 469 8.72 -6.33 0.10
N THR A 470 7.85 -6.64 1.06
CA THR A 470 6.92 -5.68 1.67
C THR A 470 7.56 -4.80 2.74
N ILE A 471 8.42 -5.37 3.57
CA ILE A 471 9.19 -4.59 4.55
C ILE A 471 10.13 -3.65 3.79
N ASN A 472 10.72 -4.16 2.72
CA ASN A 472 11.53 -3.36 1.80
C ASN A 472 10.67 -2.25 1.17
N ASN A 473 9.48 -2.55 0.63
CA ASN A 473 8.61 -1.55 0.02
C ASN A 473 8.14 -0.44 0.97
N TYR A 474 7.80 -0.76 2.23
CA TYR A 474 7.45 0.27 3.24
C TYR A 474 8.64 1.17 3.58
N ALA A 475 9.80 0.56 3.86
CA ALA A 475 11.01 1.32 4.14
C ALA A 475 11.45 2.15 2.93
N LEU A 476 11.32 1.62 1.72
CA LEU A 476 11.55 2.35 0.47
C LEU A 476 10.54 3.48 0.25
N SER A 477 9.30 3.35 0.73
CA SER A 477 8.32 4.44 0.69
C SER A 477 8.70 5.57 1.66
N ASN A 478 9.11 5.26 2.88
CA ASN A 478 9.61 6.27 3.81
C ASN A 478 10.88 6.95 3.27
N LEU A 479 11.80 6.17 2.68
CA LEU A 479 13.00 6.72 2.04
C LEU A 479 12.68 7.55 0.80
N PHE A 480 11.60 7.26 0.07
CA PHE A 480 11.12 8.09 -1.02
C PHE A 480 10.75 9.50 -0.54
N PHE A 481 9.99 9.59 0.57
CA PHE A 481 9.62 10.89 1.14
C PHE A 481 10.84 11.63 1.72
N ASN A 482 11.72 10.92 2.45
CA ASN A 482 12.97 11.51 2.97
C ASN A 482 13.86 12.03 1.84
N LEU A 483 13.98 11.28 0.73
CA LEU A 483 14.75 11.70 -0.44
C LEU A 483 14.18 13.00 -1.03
N LYS A 484 12.86 13.11 -1.15
CA LYS A 484 12.19 14.33 -1.62
C LYS A 484 12.46 15.53 -0.69
N GLU A 485 12.40 15.33 0.62
CA GLU A 485 12.72 16.37 1.60
C GLU A 485 14.18 16.80 1.53
N HIS A 486 15.12 15.85 1.47
CA HIS A 486 16.55 16.15 1.36
C HIS A 486 16.89 16.87 0.05
N LEU A 487 16.27 16.48 -1.07
CA LEU A 487 16.43 17.18 -2.35
C LEU A 487 15.86 18.60 -2.29
N THR A 488 14.67 18.78 -1.71
CA THR A 488 14.05 20.11 -1.53
C THR A 488 14.95 21.01 -0.69
N LEU A 489 15.46 20.48 0.43
CA LEU A 489 16.37 21.19 1.32
C LEU A 489 17.67 21.57 0.60
N PHE A 490 18.27 20.62 -0.13
CA PHE A 490 19.49 20.86 -0.91
C PHE A 490 19.29 21.97 -1.94
N VAL A 491 18.27 21.87 -2.81
CA VAL A 491 18.02 22.86 -3.87
C VAL A 491 17.83 24.24 -3.25
N THR A 492 17.07 24.34 -2.15
CA THR A 492 16.84 25.60 -1.43
C THR A 492 18.12 26.19 -0.86
N ILE A 493 18.90 25.40 -0.12
CA ILE A 493 20.15 25.85 0.51
C ILE A 493 21.18 26.22 -0.56
N HIS A 494 21.31 25.42 -1.62
CA HIS A 494 22.26 25.64 -2.70
C HIS A 494 21.95 26.92 -3.48
N HIS A 495 20.68 27.17 -3.85
CA HIS A 495 20.28 28.41 -4.51
C HIS A 495 20.59 29.63 -3.64
N SER A 496 20.22 29.59 -2.35
CA SER A 496 20.53 30.66 -1.41
C SER A 496 22.04 30.91 -1.27
N PHE A 497 22.85 29.84 -1.18
CA PHE A 497 24.29 29.95 -1.11
C PHE A 497 24.89 30.59 -2.37
N MET A 498 24.43 30.17 -3.56
CA MET A 498 24.90 30.72 -4.83
C MET A 498 24.55 32.20 -4.99
N GLU A 499 23.34 32.60 -4.62
CA GLU A 499 22.88 34.00 -4.64
C GLU A 499 23.63 34.90 -3.68
N ASN A 500 23.90 34.43 -2.46
CA ASN A 500 24.48 35.25 -1.41
C ASN A 500 26.02 35.33 -1.46
N PHE A 501 26.69 34.31 -1.99
CA PHE A 501 28.15 34.20 -1.86
C PHE A 501 28.92 34.02 -3.15
N ILE A 502 28.32 33.47 -4.20
CA ILE A 502 29.03 33.21 -5.45
C ILE A 502 28.74 34.29 -6.48
N PHE A 503 27.47 34.56 -6.77
CA PHE A 503 27.10 35.56 -7.77
C PHE A 503 27.54 37.00 -7.45
N PRO A 504 27.57 37.47 -6.18
CA PRO A 504 28.04 38.82 -5.86
C PRO A 504 29.54 39.04 -6.12
N TYR A 505 30.33 37.97 -6.21
CA TYR A 505 31.78 38.01 -6.43
C TYR A 505 32.20 37.56 -7.83
N CYS A 506 31.26 37.05 -8.64
CA CYS A 506 31.43 36.85 -10.07
C CYS A 506 31.24 38.19 -10.79
N SER A 507 32.34 38.82 -11.19
CA SER A 507 32.32 40.01 -12.05
C SER A 507 31.90 39.68 -13.48
N LEU A 508 30.67 39.20 -13.69
CA LEU A 508 30.01 39.38 -14.97
C LEU A 508 29.58 40.85 -15.02
N LYS A 509 30.30 41.64 -15.81
CA LYS A 509 29.95 43.02 -16.13
C LYS A 509 28.45 43.09 -16.41
N LYS A 510 27.71 43.87 -15.60
CA LYS A 510 26.35 44.29 -15.96
C LYS A 510 26.39 44.79 -17.40
N PRO A 511 25.52 44.30 -18.31
CA PRO A 511 25.34 44.98 -19.59
C PRO A 511 24.85 46.40 -19.29
N PRO A 512 25.22 47.40 -20.12
CA PRO A 512 24.85 48.78 -19.86
C PRO A 512 23.33 48.90 -19.77
N GLN A 513 22.85 49.34 -18.61
CA GLN A 513 21.50 49.83 -18.45
C GLN A 513 21.38 51.11 -19.27
N ASN A 514 20.87 51.00 -20.49
CA ASN A 514 20.07 52.01 -21.19
C ASN A 514 19.66 51.46 -22.55
N LEU A 515 18.44 50.96 -22.63
CA LEU A 515 17.56 51.12 -23.78
C LEU A 515 16.14 50.83 -23.30
N ASP A 516 15.39 51.91 -23.11
CA ASP A 516 13.96 51.91 -22.89
C ASP A 516 13.25 51.12 -24.01
N ILE A 517 12.61 50.01 -23.64
CA ILE A 517 11.43 49.50 -24.33
C ILE A 517 10.41 49.01 -23.28
N SER A 518 9.24 49.63 -23.35
CA SER A 518 7.92 49.39 -22.73
C SER A 518 7.56 47.93 -22.35
N PRO A 519 6.67 47.72 -21.34
CA PRO A 519 6.49 46.43 -20.67
C PRO A 519 5.60 45.47 -21.47
N SER A 520 6.22 44.49 -22.12
CA SER A 520 5.56 43.24 -22.49
C SER A 520 6.62 42.15 -22.72
N GLY A 521 6.57 41.05 -21.94
CA GLY A 521 7.39 39.86 -22.19
C GLY A 521 8.16 39.33 -20.98
N PHE A 522 7.45 38.76 -20.00
CA PHE A 522 8.03 37.69 -19.19
C PHE A 522 8.23 36.47 -20.11
N LEU A 523 9.44 36.26 -20.60
CA LEU A 523 9.83 35.02 -21.27
C LEU A 523 10.01 33.94 -20.20
N SER A 524 8.93 33.22 -19.98
CA SER A 524 8.87 31.95 -19.26
C SER A 524 9.83 30.93 -19.87
N THR A 525 10.45 30.14 -18.98
CA THR A 525 11.23 28.91 -19.15
C THR A 525 10.61 27.81 -20.05
N ASN A 526 9.47 28.07 -20.69
CA ASN A 526 8.73 27.12 -21.51
C ASN A 526 9.24 26.94 -22.96
N TYR A 527 10.19 27.75 -23.44
CA TYR A 527 10.61 27.64 -24.85
C TYR A 527 11.64 26.52 -25.12
N PHE A 528 12.37 26.06 -24.10
CA PHE A 528 13.37 24.98 -24.26
C PHE A 528 12.76 23.57 -24.09
N LEU A 529 11.63 23.46 -23.38
CA LEU A 529 10.97 22.18 -23.06
C LEU A 529 10.06 21.65 -24.19
N ASN A 530 9.59 22.51 -25.11
CA ASN A 530 8.74 22.08 -26.23
C ASN A 530 9.51 21.40 -27.38
N THR A 531 10.84 21.47 -27.37
CA THR A 531 11.69 20.84 -28.40
C THR A 531 12.02 19.36 -28.12
N LEU A 532 11.82 18.86 -26.89
CA LEU A 532 12.11 17.46 -26.51
C LEU A 532 10.89 16.52 -26.60
N PHE A 533 9.68 17.03 -26.82
CA PHE A 533 8.44 16.24 -26.87
C PHE A 533 7.59 16.46 -28.13
N ARG A 534 8.21 16.56 -29.32
CA ARG A 534 7.45 16.40 -30.58
C ARG A 534 7.23 14.91 -30.87
N LYS A 535 6.00 14.45 -30.66
CA LYS A 535 5.45 13.27 -31.34
C LYS A 535 5.48 13.51 -32.85
N GLU A 536 5.85 12.48 -33.61
CA GLU A 536 5.78 12.45 -35.07
C GLU A 536 4.38 12.88 -35.57
N PRO A 537 4.28 13.61 -36.70
CA PRO A 537 3.00 13.93 -37.29
C PRO A 537 2.38 12.70 -37.98
N PRO A 538 1.05 12.54 -37.93
CA PRO A 538 0.39 11.44 -38.62
C PRO A 538 0.45 11.64 -40.15
N LEU A 539 0.64 10.52 -40.85
CA LEU A 539 0.48 10.39 -42.30
C LEU A 539 -0.89 10.93 -42.73
N THR A 540 -0.86 11.79 -43.74
CA THR A 540 -2.04 12.39 -44.38
C THR A 540 -2.84 11.33 -45.16
N PRO A 541 -4.19 11.32 -45.09
CA PRO A 541 -4.99 10.53 -46.00
C PRO A 541 -5.17 11.26 -47.34
N VAL A 542 -5.00 10.51 -48.41
CA VAL A 542 -5.29 10.89 -49.78
C VAL A 542 -6.76 11.30 -49.91
N LYS A 543 -7.01 12.51 -50.42
CA LYS A 543 -8.34 12.97 -50.85
C LYS A 543 -8.72 12.26 -52.15
N THR A 544 -9.66 11.34 -52.10
CA THR A 544 -10.48 10.99 -53.27
C THR A 544 -11.71 11.90 -53.31
N THR A 545 -11.75 12.75 -54.32
CA THR A 545 -12.92 13.51 -54.76
C THR A 545 -13.98 12.57 -55.32
N HIS A 546 -15.20 12.58 -54.79
CA HIS A 546 -16.39 12.36 -55.60
C HIS A 546 -17.56 13.21 -55.09
N THR A 547 -17.99 14.08 -55.98
CA THR A 547 -19.21 14.88 -55.98
C THR A 547 -20.45 13.99 -56.01
N PHE A 548 -21.42 14.25 -55.13
CA PHE A 548 -22.81 13.83 -55.30
C PHE A 548 -23.65 15.04 -55.66
N SER A 549 -24.10 15.11 -56.92
CA SER A 549 -25.29 15.85 -57.33
C SER A 549 -26.49 14.93 -57.13
N GLY A 550 -27.52 15.44 -56.47
CA GLY A 550 -28.77 14.72 -56.28
C GLY A 550 -29.57 14.58 -57.58
N ASP A 551 -30.40 13.54 -57.61
CA ASP A 551 -31.65 13.56 -58.37
C ASP A 551 -32.68 12.68 -57.66
N ALA A 552 -33.93 13.13 -57.80
CA ALA A 552 -35.12 12.65 -57.13
C ALA A 552 -35.74 11.42 -57.81
N SER A 553 -36.33 10.51 -57.03
CA SER A 553 -37.75 10.13 -57.09
C SER A 553 -38.09 8.88 -56.27
N PRO A 554 -39.37 8.69 -55.91
CA PRO A 554 -39.86 7.71 -54.94
C PRO A 554 -40.28 6.39 -55.61
N ASP A 555 -40.36 5.30 -54.83
CA ASP A 555 -41.57 4.46 -54.72
C ASP A 555 -41.35 3.12 -54.00
N ASN A 556 -42.43 2.71 -53.33
CA ASN A 556 -42.91 1.33 -53.10
C ASN A 556 -42.31 0.42 -52.00
N THR A 557 -43.12 0.30 -50.94
CA THR A 557 -43.71 -0.94 -50.38
C THR A 557 -42.86 -2.23 -50.36
N HIS A 558 -42.56 -2.72 -49.15
CA HIS A 558 -43.25 -3.87 -48.54
C HIS A 558 -42.91 -4.03 -47.05
#